data_AF-A0A8T4D135-F1
#
_entry.id   AF-A0A8T4D135-F1
#
_cell.length_a   1.000
_cell.length_b   1.000
_cell.length_c   1.000
_cell.angle_alpha   90.00
_cell.angle_beta   90.00
_cell.angle_gamma   90.00
#
_symmetry.space_group_name_H-M   'P 1'
#
loop_
_entity.id
_entity.type
_entity.pdbx_description
1 polymer ?
#
loop_
_entity_poly.entity_id
_entity_poly.type
_entity_poly.pdbx_seq_one_letter_code
_entity_poly.pdbx_strand_id
1 'polypeptide(L)' 'MSKKTWSTRLDEKTEQKIQRLISQTGLKEAEVLRRLIIIGTNKVKEPSDLLKI' A
#
# COMPACT_ATOMS: atom_id res chain seq x y z
N MET A 1 -11.43 15.08 9.70
CA MET A 1 -11.20 13.64 10.00
C MET A 1 -9.86 13.49 10.69
N SER A 2 -9.80 12.77 11.81
CA SER A 2 -8.56 12.52 12.54
C SER A 2 -7.61 11.69 11.68
N LYS A 3 -6.38 12.17 11.47
CA LYS A 3 -5.32 11.41 10.80
C LYS A 3 -4.89 10.29 11.74
N LYS A 4 -4.95 9.03 11.30
CA LYS A 4 -4.43 7.87 12.03
C LYS A 4 -3.18 7.36 11.31
N THR A 5 -2.13 7.09 12.08
CA THR A 5 -0.89 6.47 11.59
C THR A 5 -0.98 4.96 11.82
N TRP A 6 -0.64 4.18 10.80
CA TRP A 6 -0.63 2.72 10.85
C TRP A 6 0.79 2.24 10.51
N SER A 7 1.36 1.40 11.36
CA SER A 7 2.68 0.80 11.14
C SER A 7 2.51 -0.66 10.75
N THR A 8 3.13 -1.06 9.64
CA THR A 8 3.15 -2.45 9.17
C THR A 8 4.56 -2.85 8.79
N ARG A 9 4.88 -4.13 8.96
CA ARG A 9 6.13 -4.70 8.42
C ARG A 9 5.90 -5.08 6.96
N LEU A 10 6.89 -4.82 6.13
CA LEU A 10 6.91 -5.20 4.72
C LEU A 10 8.09 -6.13 4.49
N ASP A 11 7.89 -7.14 3.65
CA ASP A 11 8.98 -7.95 3.13
C ASP A 11 9.85 -7.13 2.15
N GLU A 12 11.12 -7.49 2.02
CA GLU A 12 12.10 -6.83 1.16
C GLU A 12 11.62 -6.70 -0.29
N LYS A 13 10.98 -7.73 -0.85
CA LYS A 13 10.45 -7.70 -2.22
C LYS A 13 9.35 -6.66 -2.39
N THR A 14 8.52 -6.49 -1.37
CA THR A 14 7.44 -5.50 -1.37
C THR A 14 8.01 -4.09 -1.25
N GLU A 15 9.00 -3.90 -0.40
CA GLU A 15 9.70 -2.62 -0.23
C GLU A 15 10.40 -2.19 -1.53
N GLN A 16 11.15 -3.07 -2.18
CA GLN A 16 11.79 -2.77 -3.47
C GLN A 16 10.78 -2.38 -4.55
N LYS A 17 9.61 -3.01 -4.57
CA LYS A 17 8.53 -2.64 -5.51
C LYS A 17 8.00 -1.25 -5.22
N ILE A 18 7.78 -0.90 -3.95
CA ILE A 18 7.32 0.43 -3.54
C ILE A 18 8.35 1.50 -3.90
N GLN A 19 9.63 1.25 -3.62
CA GLN A 19 10.76 2.12 -4.02
C GLN A 19 10.77 2.40 -5.53
N ARG A 20 10.57 1.38 -6.36
CA ARG A 20 10.46 1.55 -7.81
C ARG A 20 9.26 2.42 -8.20
N LEU A 21 8.10 2.19 -7.59
CA LEU A 21 6.90 2.99 -7.86
C LEU A 21 7.09 4.45 -7.47
N ILE A 22 7.77 4.73 -6.36
CA ILE A 22 8.12 6.09 -5.94
C ILE A 22 9.02 6.75 -6.99
N SER A 23 10.09 6.06 -7.40
CA SER A 23 11.04 6.56 -8.39
C SER A 23 10.39 6.84 -9.74
N GLN A 24 9.52 5.94 -10.22
CA GLN A 24 8.86 6.07 -11.53
C GLN A 24 7.75 7.13 -11.56
N THR A 25 7.09 7.40 -10.43
CA THR A 25 5.95 8.32 -10.39
C THR A 25 6.31 9.72 -9.91
N GLY A 26 7.45 9.89 -9.23
CA GLY A 26 7.84 11.16 -8.60
C GLY A 26 6.97 11.55 -7.40
N LEU A 27 6.08 10.66 -6.95
CA LEU A 27 5.20 10.90 -5.82
C LEU A 27 5.94 10.70 -4.49
N LYS A 28 5.50 11.38 -3.45
CA LYS A 28 5.99 11.15 -2.08
C LYS A 28 5.61 9.73 -1.63
N GLU A 29 6.49 9.09 -0.87
CA GLU A 29 6.29 7.74 -0.32
C GLU A 29 4.93 7.57 0.35
N ALA A 30 4.56 8.48 1.26
CA ALA A 30 3.28 8.45 1.96
C ALA A 30 2.07 8.49 1.01
N GLU A 31 2.19 9.19 -0.12
CA GLU A 31 1.12 9.24 -1.12
C GLU A 31 1.04 7.96 -1.94
N VAL A 32 2.19 7.38 -2.32
CA VAL A 32 2.24 6.06 -2.98
C VAL A 32 1.61 5.00 -2.09
N LEU A 33 2.01 4.92 -0.82
CA LEU A 33 1.46 3.97 0.15
C LEU A 33 -0.05 4.16 0.32
N ARG A 34 -0.51 5.41 0.47
CA ARG A 34 -1.93 5.71 0.57
C ARG A 34 -2.71 5.22 -0.66
N ARG A 35 -2.20 5.48 -1.87
CA ARG A 35 -2.85 5.03 -3.11
C ARG A 35 -2.86 3.51 -3.21
N LEU A 36 -1.79 2.83 -2.82
CA LEU A 36 -1.73 1.37 -2.79
C LEU A 36 -2.78 0.78 -1.84
N ILE A 37 -2.96 1.36 -0.65
CA ILE A 37 -3.99 0.92 0.30
C ILE A 37 -5.39 1.14 -0.29
N ILE A 38 -5.66 2.28 -0.92
CA ILE A 38 -6.96 2.56 -1.57
C ILE A 38 -7.22 1.56 -2.70
N ILE A 39 -6.21 1.27 -3.53
CA ILE A 39 -6.33 0.29 -4.61
C ILE A 39 -6.57 -1.11 -4.06
N GLY A 40 -5.85 -1.50 -3.00
CA GLY A 40 -6.03 -2.79 -2.33
C GLY A 40 -7.41 -2.94 -1.73
N THR A 41 -7.87 -1.96 -0.97
CA THR A 41 -9.20 -1.96 -0.34
C THR A 41 -10.34 -2.00 -1.36
N ASN A 42 -10.22 -1.29 -2.50
CA ASN A 42 -11.21 -1.37 -3.58
C ASN A 42 -11.25 -2.74 -4.27
N LYS A 43 -10.20 -3.56 -4.15
CA LYS A 43 -10.15 -4.91 -4.71
C LYS A 43 -10.70 -5.98 -3.75
N VAL A 44 -10.76 -5.69 -2.45
CA VAL A 44 -11.30 -6.60 -1.43
C VAL A 44 -12.82 -6.49 -1.47
N LYS A 45 -13.49 -7.52 -2.02
CA LYS A 45 -14.96 -7.55 -2.09
C LYS A 45 -15.56 -8.21 -0.85
N GLU A 46 -14.86 -9.19 -0.32
CA GLU A 46 -15.23 -9.93 0.88
C GLU A 46 -14.00 -10.18 1.77
N PRO A 47 -14.16 -10.40 3.09
CA PRO A 47 -13.05 -10.63 4.01
C PRO A 47 -12.14 -11.80 3.59
N SER A 48 -12.72 -12.82 2.94
CA SER A 48 -12.00 -14.00 2.45
C SER A 48 -10.92 -13.66 1.42
N ASP A 49 -11.03 -12.54 0.69
CA ASP A 49 -10.03 -12.13 -0.29
C ASP A 49 -8.69 -11.74 0.36
N LEU A 50 -8.72 -11.28 1.61
CA LEU A 50 -7.51 -10.98 2.38
C LEU A 50 -6.70 -12.23 2.74
N LEU A 51 -7.34 -13.41 2.72
CA LEU A 51 -6.72 -14.69 3.05
C LEU A 51 -6.08 -15.37 1.82
N LYS A 52 -6.27 -14.81 0.61
CA LYS A 52 -5.75 -15.34 -0.65
C LYS A 52 -4.44 -14.67 -1.09
N ILE A 53 -3.93 -13.72 -0.30
CA ILE A 53 -2.75 -12.89 -0.60
C ILE A 53 -1.45 -13.60 -0.21
#